data_AF-J5GFY9-F1
#
_entry.id   AF-J5GFY9-F1
#
_cell.length_a   1.000
_cell.length_b   1.000
_cell.length_c   1.000
_cell.angle_alpha   90.00
_cell.angle_beta   90.00
_cell.angle_gamma   90.00
#
_symmetry.space_group_name_H-M   'P 1'
#
loop_
_entity.id
_entity.type
_entity.pdbx_description
1 polymer ?
#
loop_
_entity_poly.entity_id
_entity_poly.type
_entity_poly.pdbx_seq_one_letter_code
_entity_poly.pdbx_strand_id
1 'polypeptide(L)'
;MFKTEETKAFGSIRKVKHYGACGVILGMAALAMAFSSGSVSADELSANQNVPKTVQEAPKEEVPKQDETAKKNTTVDVVVDHSTVDKAVSEAKKAGLEVKQDSPVDVGVAQGQEELVKKQVSVEKDYANQANTVSTEIAGYKKDVADNESEKKRVQDENEKIRQNHEKAKKDLKEKNDQIDKRNDDAQKKYDQEYGKYLEKDKEFKQAKADLEKLGLAGSATGVKMYGEYNEAGRGSMN
;
A
#
# COMPACT_ATOMS: atom_id res chain seq x y z
N MET A 1 -19.15 -7.85 23.75
CA MET A 1 -19.54 -7.08 22.55
C MET A 1 -18.26 -6.70 21.80
N PHE A 2 -17.86 -7.49 20.81
CA PHE A 2 -16.73 -7.19 19.94
C PHE A 2 -17.26 -6.41 18.75
N LYS A 3 -16.78 -5.17 18.56
CA LYS A 3 -17.05 -4.38 17.35
C LYS A 3 -16.12 -4.90 16.26
N THR A 4 -16.69 -5.51 15.23
CA THR A 4 -16.04 -5.78 13.96
C THR A 4 -15.84 -4.44 13.24
N GLU A 5 -14.61 -3.97 13.19
CA GLU A 5 -14.19 -2.87 12.30
C GLU A 5 -14.11 -3.46 10.88
N GLU A 6 -15.02 -3.04 10.01
CA GLU A 6 -15.02 -3.41 8.60
C GLU A 6 -13.80 -2.82 7.90
N THR A 7 -12.88 -3.68 7.47
CA THR A 7 -11.78 -3.28 6.59
C THR A 7 -12.36 -2.88 5.24
N LYS A 8 -12.50 -1.57 5.00
CA LYS A 8 -12.79 -1.04 3.66
C LYS A 8 -11.59 -1.32 2.77
N ALA A 9 -11.70 -2.38 1.97
CA ALA A 9 -10.81 -2.64 0.85
C ALA A 9 -11.01 -1.56 -0.22
N PHE A 10 -10.27 -0.46 -0.13
CA PHE A 10 -10.14 0.51 -1.22
C PHE A 10 -9.16 -0.04 -2.25
N GLY A 11 -9.64 -0.96 -3.08
CA GLY A 11 -8.84 -1.65 -4.09
C GLY A 11 -9.68 -2.28 -5.17
N SER A 12 -10.76 -1.61 -5.60
CA SER A 12 -11.50 -2.00 -6.79
C SER A 12 -11.09 -1.07 -7.93
N ILE A 13 -10.02 -1.44 -8.65
CA ILE A 13 -9.75 -0.93 -10.00
C ILE A 13 -10.96 -1.33 -10.84
N ARG A 14 -11.90 -0.39 -11.03
CA ARG A 14 -13.05 -0.60 -11.90
C ARG A 14 -12.52 -0.76 -13.32
N LYS A 15 -12.53 -2.01 -13.80
CA LYS A 15 -12.32 -2.33 -15.21
C LYS A 15 -13.33 -1.55 -16.05
N VAL A 16 -12.87 -0.51 -16.73
CA VAL A 16 -13.64 0.15 -17.78
C VAL A 16 -13.68 -0.80 -18.98
N LYS A 17 -14.89 -1.23 -19.34
CA LYS A 17 -15.15 -1.98 -20.58
C LYS A 17 -15.05 -1.00 -21.75
N HIS A 18 -13.98 -1.09 -22.53
CA HIS A 18 -13.89 -0.45 -23.85
C HIS A 18 -14.59 -1.32 -24.91
N TYR A 19 -15.56 -0.71 -25.60
CA TYR A 19 -16.07 -1.05 -26.93
C TYR A 19 -16.29 0.32 -27.59
N GLY A 20 -15.61 0.77 -28.65
CA GLY A 20 -15.49 0.29 -30.04
C GLY A 20 -15.61 1.58 -30.89
N ALA A 21 -14.86 1.86 -31.94
CA ALA A 21 -14.27 1.01 -32.96
C ALA A 21 -13.00 1.65 -33.57
N CYS A 22 -12.12 0.77 -34.08
CA CYS A 22 -11.01 1.01 -35.01
C CYS A 22 -9.92 2.02 -34.58
N GLY A 23 -8.79 1.49 -34.09
CA GLY A 23 -7.54 2.24 -33.99
C GLY A 23 -6.61 1.69 -32.91
N VAL A 24 -5.61 0.92 -33.33
CA VAL A 24 -4.30 0.73 -32.68
C VAL A 24 -4.30 0.51 -31.15
N ILE A 25 -4.27 -0.75 -30.72
CA ILE A 25 -4.04 -1.12 -29.32
C ILE A 25 -2.54 -1.03 -29.04
N LEU A 26 -2.08 0.14 -28.62
CA LEU A 26 -0.74 0.32 -28.05
C LEU A 26 -0.77 -0.23 -26.60
N GLY A 27 -0.53 -1.54 -26.48
CA GLY A 27 -0.69 -2.29 -25.24
C GLY A 27 0.27 -1.85 -24.13
N MET A 28 -0.28 -1.21 -23.10
CA MET A 28 0.38 -0.84 -21.85
C MET A 28 0.76 -2.09 -21.04
N ALA A 29 2.03 -2.46 -21.06
CA ALA A 29 2.61 -3.40 -20.11
C ALA A 29 3.24 -2.59 -18.97
N ALA A 30 2.58 -2.55 -17.82
CA ALA A 30 3.16 -1.95 -16.63
C ALA A 30 4.31 -2.84 -16.12
N LEU A 31 5.54 -2.55 -16.57
CA LEU A 31 6.73 -3.19 -16.02
C LEU A 31 7.13 -2.47 -14.74
N ALA A 32 6.91 -3.14 -13.62
CA ALA A 32 7.48 -2.76 -12.33
C ALA A 32 9.02 -2.91 -12.39
N MET A 33 9.73 -1.86 -12.81
CA MET A 33 11.17 -1.79 -12.61
C MET A 33 11.47 -1.30 -11.19
N ALA A 34 11.35 -2.23 -10.24
CA ALA A 34 12.09 -2.16 -9.00
C ALA A 34 13.47 -2.81 -9.23
N PHE A 35 14.52 -2.05 -8.91
CA PHE A 35 15.93 -2.45 -8.78
C PHE A 35 16.72 -2.82 -10.05
N SER A 36 17.49 -1.85 -10.56
CA SER A 36 18.91 -2.07 -10.86
C SER A 36 19.61 -0.72 -11.07
N SER A 37 20.39 -0.31 -10.07
CA SER A 37 21.43 0.71 -10.23
C SER A 37 22.57 0.06 -11.01
N GLY A 38 22.66 0.30 -12.32
CA GLY A 38 23.73 -0.19 -13.16
C GLY A 38 23.81 0.63 -14.44
N SER A 39 24.69 1.63 -14.44
CA SER A 39 25.02 2.50 -15.57
C SER A 39 25.55 1.72 -16.78
N VAL A 40 24.94 1.90 -17.96
CA VAL A 40 25.62 1.74 -19.25
C VAL A 40 25.12 2.81 -20.22
N SER A 41 26.06 3.60 -20.73
CA SER A 41 25.84 4.55 -21.82
C SER A 41 25.72 3.79 -23.15
N ALA A 42 24.75 4.17 -23.97
CA ALA A 42 24.76 3.90 -25.39
C ALA A 42 24.31 5.16 -26.12
N ASP A 43 25.31 5.81 -26.71
CA ASP A 43 25.24 6.89 -27.69
C ASP A 43 24.87 6.26 -29.02
N GLU A 44 23.75 6.66 -29.64
CA GLU A 44 23.52 6.36 -31.06
C GLU A 44 22.95 7.57 -31.81
N LEU A 45 23.59 7.77 -32.96
CA LEU A 45 23.66 8.97 -33.77
C LEU A 45 22.33 9.40 -34.38
N SER A 46 22.13 10.72 -34.37
CA SER A 46 21.19 11.48 -35.19
C SER A 46 21.40 11.20 -36.68
N ALA A 47 20.47 10.49 -37.31
CA ALA A 47 20.39 10.40 -38.77
C ALA A 47 19.52 11.55 -39.32
N ASN A 48 20.14 12.70 -39.56
CA ASN A 48 19.68 13.64 -40.57
C ASN A 48 20.90 14.14 -41.35
N GLN A 49 21.21 13.47 -42.45
CA GLN A 49 22.02 14.08 -43.50
C GLN A 49 21.65 13.53 -44.88
N ASN A 50 21.55 14.50 -45.77
CA ASN A 50 21.02 14.48 -47.11
C ASN A 50 22.13 14.17 -48.14
N VAL A 51 21.68 13.85 -49.38
CA VAL A 51 22.32 13.95 -50.70
C VAL A 51 23.34 12.85 -51.19
N PRO A 52 23.62 12.73 -52.52
CA PRO A 52 23.10 11.72 -53.44
C PRO A 52 24.21 10.90 -54.16
N LYS A 53 23.88 9.96 -55.06
CA LYS A 53 24.87 9.49 -56.06
C LYS A 53 24.25 9.16 -57.42
N THR A 54 24.73 9.89 -58.43
CA THR A 54 24.62 9.69 -59.88
C THR A 54 25.73 8.76 -60.39
N VAL A 55 25.74 8.56 -61.73
CA VAL A 55 26.70 7.88 -62.66
C VAL A 55 26.12 6.55 -63.19
N GLN A 56 25.39 6.52 -64.31
CA GLN A 56 25.78 6.61 -65.75
C GLN A 56 26.82 5.58 -66.23
N GLU A 57 26.43 4.73 -67.20
CA GLU A 57 27.13 4.54 -68.48
C GLU A 57 26.30 3.67 -69.47
N ALA A 58 26.42 3.97 -70.77
CA ALA A 58 25.82 3.33 -71.96
C ALA A 58 26.99 3.02 -72.97
N PRO A 59 26.85 2.55 -74.25
CA PRO A 59 25.66 2.24 -75.08
C PRO A 59 25.78 1.12 -76.21
N LYS A 60 24.67 0.91 -76.98
CA LYS A 60 24.49 0.37 -78.38
C LYS A 60 24.65 -1.15 -78.66
N GLU A 61 23.94 -1.84 -79.59
CA GLU A 61 22.89 -1.58 -80.61
C GLU A 61 22.28 -2.93 -81.05
N GLU A 62 20.97 -3.02 -81.33
CA GLU A 62 20.31 -3.68 -82.50
C GLU A 62 18.79 -3.89 -82.24
N VAL A 63 17.98 -3.59 -83.27
CA VAL A 63 16.50 -3.64 -83.37
C VAL A 63 16.23 -4.64 -84.54
N PRO A 64 15.17 -5.50 -84.60
CA PRO A 64 13.77 -5.07 -84.47
C PRO A 64 12.67 -6.10 -84.05
N LYS A 65 11.62 -5.58 -83.38
CA LYS A 65 10.17 -5.65 -83.72
C LYS A 65 9.23 -5.76 -82.49
N GLN A 66 8.11 -5.06 -82.64
CA GLN A 66 7.06 -4.70 -81.68
C GLN A 66 6.27 -5.89 -81.11
N ASP A 67 5.91 -5.82 -79.82
CA ASP A 67 4.49 -5.90 -79.40
C ASP A 67 4.25 -5.34 -77.97
N GLU A 68 3.22 -4.50 -77.89
CA GLU A 68 2.32 -4.13 -76.79
C GLU A 68 2.80 -3.82 -75.34
N THR A 69 2.64 -2.53 -74.99
CA THR A 69 2.20 -2.00 -73.67
C THR A 69 3.06 -2.19 -72.42
N ALA A 70 4.25 -1.59 -72.42
CA ALA A 70 4.90 -1.20 -71.16
C ALA A 70 4.31 0.13 -70.64
N LYS A 71 3.15 0.09 -69.96
CA LYS A 71 2.78 1.19 -69.04
C LYS A 71 3.64 1.05 -67.79
N LYS A 72 4.82 1.65 -67.80
CA LYS A 72 5.60 1.90 -66.58
C LYS A 72 4.79 2.90 -65.73
N ASN A 73 3.92 2.38 -64.87
CA ASN A 73 3.23 3.17 -63.87
C ASN A 73 4.25 3.55 -62.79
N THR A 74 5.02 4.61 -63.03
CA THR A 74 5.90 5.19 -62.00
C THR A 74 5.02 5.85 -60.95
N THR A 75 4.91 5.23 -59.78
CA THR A 75 4.23 5.80 -58.60
C THR A 75 5.20 6.75 -57.90
N VAL A 76 4.67 7.83 -57.32
CA VAL A 76 5.47 8.82 -56.56
C VAL A 76 5.04 8.73 -55.10
N ASP A 77 6.01 8.55 -54.20
CA ASP A 77 5.75 8.53 -52.77
C ASP A 77 5.43 9.94 -52.28
N VAL A 78 4.39 10.04 -51.47
CA VAL A 78 3.93 11.31 -50.89
C VAL A 78 4.14 11.26 -49.39
N VAL A 79 4.98 12.17 -48.88
CA VAL A 79 5.27 12.30 -47.45
C VAL A 79 4.29 13.29 -46.83
N VAL A 80 3.67 12.89 -45.72
CA VAL A 80 2.82 13.75 -44.88
C VAL A 80 3.58 14.02 -43.59
N ASP A 81 3.52 15.26 -43.09
CA ASP A 81 4.23 15.65 -41.87
C ASP A 81 3.71 14.89 -40.64
N HIS A 82 4.63 14.26 -39.90
CA HIS A 82 4.36 13.51 -38.67
C HIS A 82 5.00 14.15 -37.42
N SER A 83 5.52 15.38 -37.54
CA SER A 83 6.25 16.08 -36.47
C SER A 83 5.50 16.16 -35.12
N THR A 84 4.17 16.21 -35.16
CA THR A 84 3.30 16.25 -33.97
C THR A 84 3.34 14.93 -33.19
N VAL A 85 3.38 13.80 -33.90
CA VAL A 85 3.50 12.45 -33.30
C VAL A 85 4.89 12.27 -32.73
N ASP A 86 5.94 12.63 -33.46
CA ASP A 86 7.34 12.54 -32.99
C ASP A 86 7.56 13.32 -31.68
N LYS A 87 6.97 14.51 -31.60
CA LYS A 87 7.00 15.33 -30.39
C LYS A 87 6.28 14.65 -29.23
N ALA A 88 5.06 14.15 -29.46
CA ALA A 88 4.29 13.46 -28.42
C ALA A 88 5.02 12.20 -27.91
N VAL A 89 5.62 11.41 -28.82
CA VAL A 89 6.43 10.24 -28.49
C VAL A 89 7.65 10.63 -27.65
N SER A 90 8.32 11.72 -28.01
CA SER A 90 9.47 12.23 -27.26
C SER A 90 9.07 12.68 -25.85
N GLU A 91 7.91 13.32 -25.71
CA GLU A 91 7.35 13.72 -24.40
C GLU A 91 6.94 12.51 -23.56
N ALA A 92 6.37 11.47 -24.18
CA ALA A 92 6.03 10.21 -23.52
C ALA A 92 7.27 9.52 -22.96
N LYS A 93 8.31 9.37 -23.78
CA LYS A 93 9.61 8.79 -23.35
C LYS A 93 10.24 9.60 -22.22
N LYS A 94 10.21 10.93 -22.30
CA LYS A 94 10.69 11.82 -21.22
C LYS A 94 9.88 11.69 -19.93
N ALA A 95 8.59 11.42 -20.03
CA ALA A 95 7.74 11.12 -18.89
C ALA A 95 7.95 9.69 -18.35
N GLY A 96 8.77 8.86 -19.00
CA GLY A 96 9.06 7.49 -18.58
C GLY A 96 8.07 6.45 -19.09
N LEU A 97 7.22 6.80 -20.06
CA LEU A 97 6.33 5.85 -20.72
C LEU A 97 7.10 5.06 -21.78
N GLU A 98 6.81 3.76 -21.86
CA GLU A 98 7.26 2.92 -22.96
C GLU A 98 6.41 3.22 -24.20
N VAL A 99 7.07 3.54 -25.33
CA VAL A 99 6.40 3.79 -26.60
C VAL A 99 6.77 2.70 -27.59
N LYS A 100 5.75 2.02 -28.13
CA LYS A 100 5.89 1.04 -29.21
C LYS A 100 5.39 1.63 -30.51
N GLN A 101 6.19 1.51 -31.55
CA GLN A 101 5.79 1.91 -32.89
C GLN A 101 5.29 0.67 -33.62
N ASP A 102 4.07 0.76 -34.16
CA ASP A 102 3.49 -0.31 -34.96
C ASP A 102 3.99 -0.28 -36.40
N SER A 103 3.72 -1.35 -37.13
CA SER A 103 4.09 -1.47 -38.54
C SER A 103 3.44 -0.36 -39.39
N PRO A 104 4.14 0.19 -40.39
CA PRO A 104 3.58 1.19 -41.30
C PRO A 104 2.30 0.71 -41.99
N VAL A 105 1.32 1.61 -42.13
CA VAL A 105 0.05 1.34 -42.79
C VAL A 105 0.09 1.88 -44.22
N ASP A 106 -0.16 1.02 -45.20
CA ASP A 106 -0.30 1.43 -46.60
C ASP A 106 -1.70 2.00 -46.86
N VAL A 107 -1.75 3.27 -47.27
CA VAL A 107 -2.99 3.98 -47.64
C VAL A 107 -3.38 3.80 -49.11
N GLY A 108 -2.57 3.07 -49.87
CA GLY A 108 -2.76 2.72 -51.28
C GLY A 108 -2.51 3.89 -52.23
N VAL A 109 -2.44 3.58 -53.53
CA VAL A 109 -2.18 4.55 -54.59
C VAL A 109 -3.43 5.38 -54.90
N ALA A 110 -3.28 6.71 -55.05
CA ALA A 110 -4.37 7.60 -55.49
C ALA A 110 -4.44 7.66 -57.02
N GLN A 111 -5.64 7.63 -57.60
CA GLN A 111 -5.85 7.68 -59.06
C GLN A 111 -6.03 9.10 -59.60
N GLY A 112 -5.94 10.13 -58.74
CA GLY A 112 -6.02 11.53 -59.14
C GLY A 112 -5.80 12.50 -57.98
N GLN A 113 -5.74 13.79 -58.29
CA GLN A 113 -5.43 14.85 -57.33
C GLN A 113 -6.45 14.94 -56.19
N GLU A 114 -7.74 14.76 -56.48
CA GLU A 114 -8.80 14.86 -55.48
C GLU A 114 -8.75 13.71 -54.46
N GLU A 115 -8.43 12.50 -54.93
CA GLU A 115 -8.23 11.34 -54.06
C GLU A 115 -6.95 11.48 -53.24
N LEU A 116 -5.88 12.01 -53.83
CA LEU A 116 -4.62 12.27 -53.13
C LEU A 116 -4.83 13.21 -51.94
N VAL A 117 -5.53 14.33 -52.14
CA VAL A 117 -5.83 15.30 -51.07
C VAL A 117 -6.69 14.66 -49.99
N LYS A 118 -7.70 13.85 -50.35
CA LYS A 118 -8.53 13.13 -49.36
C LYS A 118 -7.70 12.17 -48.51
N LYS A 119 -6.79 11.42 -49.12
CA LYS A 119 -5.88 10.51 -48.39
C LYS A 119 -4.90 11.27 -47.49
N GLN A 120 -4.31 12.36 -47.97
CA GLN A 120 -3.43 13.21 -47.16
C GLN A 120 -4.14 13.76 -45.91
N VAL A 121 -5.34 14.32 -46.08
CA VAL A 121 -6.16 14.84 -44.96
C VAL A 121 -6.52 13.73 -43.97
N SER A 122 -6.79 12.51 -44.44
CA SER A 122 -7.04 11.37 -43.55
C SER A 122 -5.80 11.03 -42.71
N VAL A 123 -4.61 11.00 -43.32
CA VAL A 123 -3.35 10.72 -42.62
C VAL A 123 -3.01 11.82 -41.62
N GLU A 124 -3.18 13.09 -41.99
CA GLU A 124 -2.97 14.23 -41.09
C GLU A 124 -3.90 14.16 -39.87
N LYS A 125 -5.17 13.80 -40.09
CA LYS A 125 -6.16 13.61 -39.01
C LYS A 125 -5.77 12.44 -38.10
N ASP A 126 -5.29 11.34 -38.66
CA ASP A 126 -4.85 10.19 -37.88
C ASP A 126 -3.61 10.51 -37.04
N TYR A 127 -2.63 11.22 -37.58
CA TYR A 127 -1.47 11.70 -36.80
C TYR A 127 -1.89 12.65 -35.68
N ALA A 128 -2.82 13.58 -35.93
CA ALA A 128 -3.36 14.45 -34.89
C ALA A 128 -4.06 13.64 -33.78
N ASN A 129 -4.83 12.61 -34.13
CA ASN A 129 -5.50 11.73 -33.16
C ASN A 129 -4.49 10.92 -32.32
N GLN A 130 -3.44 10.39 -32.94
CA GLN A 130 -2.36 9.67 -32.23
C GLN A 130 -1.66 10.58 -31.24
N ALA A 131 -1.24 11.78 -31.67
CA ALA A 131 -0.59 12.75 -30.80
C ALA A 131 -1.48 13.16 -29.61
N ASN A 132 -2.78 13.37 -29.84
CA ASN A 132 -3.73 13.71 -28.77
C ASN A 132 -3.93 12.56 -27.77
N THR A 133 -4.01 11.32 -28.24
CA THR A 133 -4.10 10.14 -27.38
C THR A 133 -2.87 10.02 -26.49
N VAL A 134 -1.67 10.08 -27.07
CA VAL A 134 -0.39 10.04 -26.33
C VAL A 134 -0.30 11.18 -25.31
N SER A 135 -0.68 12.40 -25.69
CA SER A 135 -0.71 13.55 -24.78
C SER A 135 -1.64 13.34 -23.58
N THR A 136 -2.83 12.76 -23.82
CA THR A 136 -3.80 12.44 -22.76
C THR A 136 -3.27 11.38 -21.80
N GLU A 137 -2.63 10.34 -22.33
CA GLU A 137 -2.00 9.29 -21.52
C GLU A 137 -0.85 9.83 -20.67
N ILE A 138 0.00 10.71 -21.23
CA ILE A 138 1.07 11.38 -20.47
C ILE A 138 0.47 12.19 -19.31
N ALA A 139 -0.60 12.93 -19.56
CA ALA A 139 -1.26 13.73 -18.52
C ALA A 139 -1.84 12.84 -17.41
N GLY A 140 -2.48 11.72 -17.78
CA GLY A 140 -2.97 10.72 -16.84
C GLY A 140 -1.84 10.12 -16.00
N TYR A 141 -0.77 9.67 -16.64
CA TYR A 141 0.39 9.07 -15.96
C TYR A 141 1.04 10.05 -14.97
N LYS A 142 1.25 11.31 -15.36
CA LYS A 142 1.80 12.34 -14.46
C LYS A 142 0.92 12.55 -13.23
N LYS A 143 -0.41 12.51 -13.39
CA LYS A 143 -1.35 12.60 -12.29
C LYS A 143 -1.23 11.38 -11.36
N ASP A 144 -1.18 10.17 -11.92
CA ASP A 144 -1.05 8.94 -11.15
C ASP A 144 0.26 8.89 -10.34
N VAL A 145 1.36 9.37 -10.93
CA VAL A 145 2.66 9.49 -10.23
C VAL A 145 2.54 10.45 -9.04
N ALA A 146 1.99 11.64 -9.24
CA ALA A 146 1.82 12.62 -8.17
C ALA A 146 0.89 12.10 -7.05
N ASP A 147 -0.23 11.48 -7.42
CA ASP A 147 -1.17 10.89 -6.48
C ASP A 147 -0.48 9.75 -5.69
N ASN A 148 0.32 8.90 -6.34
CA ASN A 148 1.08 7.83 -5.69
C ASN A 148 2.14 8.35 -4.70
N GLU A 149 2.90 9.37 -5.10
CA GLU A 149 3.90 10.00 -4.22
C GLU A 149 3.24 10.59 -2.96
N SER A 150 2.08 11.22 -3.12
CA SER A 150 1.32 11.78 -1.99
C SER A 150 0.81 10.69 -1.04
N GLU A 151 0.27 9.59 -1.57
CA GLU A 151 -0.21 8.46 -0.77
C GLU A 151 0.95 7.73 -0.08
N LYS A 152 2.08 7.56 -0.76
CA LYS A 152 3.29 6.97 -0.16
C LYS A 152 3.74 7.78 1.06
N LYS A 153 3.76 9.11 0.94
CA LYS A 153 4.11 9.99 2.07
C LYS A 153 3.09 9.86 3.20
N ARG A 154 1.78 9.88 2.88
CA ARG A 154 0.70 9.72 3.87
C ARG A 154 0.83 8.41 4.65
N VAL A 155 1.07 7.30 3.96
CA VAL A 155 1.25 5.97 4.57
C VAL A 155 2.50 5.93 5.44
N GLN A 156 3.62 6.54 5.01
CA GLN A 156 4.83 6.62 5.82
C GLN A 156 4.59 7.41 7.13
N ASP A 157 3.93 8.56 7.04
CA ASP A 157 3.61 9.39 8.20
C ASP A 157 2.65 8.67 9.18
N GLU A 158 1.66 7.95 8.66
CA GLU A 158 0.71 7.17 9.47
C GLU A 158 1.38 5.97 10.15
N ASN A 159 2.25 5.25 9.43
CA ASN A 159 3.04 4.16 10.00
C ASN A 159 3.97 4.62 11.12
N GLU A 160 4.60 5.79 10.97
CA GLU A 160 5.44 6.36 12.02
C GLU A 160 4.62 6.71 13.28
N LYS A 161 3.42 7.30 13.11
CA LYS A 161 2.50 7.56 14.24
C LYS A 161 2.09 6.27 14.94
N ILE A 162 1.75 5.23 14.18
CA ILE A 162 1.39 3.92 14.74
C ILE A 162 2.55 3.36 15.57
N ARG A 163 3.79 3.43 15.03
CA ARG A 163 5.00 2.96 15.72
C ARG A 163 5.22 3.71 17.03
N GLN A 164 5.13 5.04 17.02
CA GLN A 164 5.29 5.86 18.22
C GLN A 164 4.22 5.59 19.27
N ASN A 165 2.95 5.48 18.86
CA ASN A 165 1.85 5.17 19.77
C ASN A 165 2.02 3.78 20.39
N HIS A 166 2.46 2.79 19.61
CA HIS A 166 2.68 1.44 20.09
C HIS A 166 3.83 1.37 21.11
N GLU A 167 4.96 2.05 20.85
CA GLU A 167 6.07 2.10 21.80
C GLU A 167 5.69 2.83 23.10
N LYS A 168 4.90 3.91 23.00
CA LYS A 168 4.32 4.57 24.18
C LYS A 168 3.41 3.62 24.96
N ALA A 169 2.50 2.92 24.29
CA ALA A 169 1.58 1.99 24.93
C ALA A 169 2.31 0.84 25.64
N LYS A 170 3.38 0.30 25.04
CA LYS A 170 4.25 -0.70 25.70
C LYS A 170 4.89 -0.17 26.97
N LYS A 171 5.43 1.05 26.92
CA LYS A 171 6.06 1.67 28.08
C LYS A 171 5.05 1.91 29.20
N ASP A 172 3.89 2.46 28.87
CA ASP A 172 2.81 2.72 29.81
C ASP A 172 2.28 1.40 30.44
N LEU A 173 2.18 0.34 29.64
CA LEU A 173 1.78 -0.99 30.12
C LEU A 173 2.81 -1.57 31.09
N LYS A 174 4.10 -1.49 30.73
CA LYS A 174 5.19 -1.97 31.60
C LYS A 174 5.18 -1.22 32.92
N GLU A 175 5.07 0.10 32.90
CA GLU A 175 5.04 0.91 34.11
C GLU A 175 3.83 0.59 35.00
N LYS A 176 2.65 0.38 34.42
CA LYS A 176 1.46 -0.05 35.16
C LYS A 176 1.64 -1.43 35.79
N ASN A 177 2.24 -2.38 35.06
CA ASN A 177 2.52 -3.72 35.59
C ASN A 177 3.51 -3.64 36.76
N ASP A 178 4.63 -2.91 36.58
CA ASP A 178 5.62 -2.71 37.65
C ASP A 178 4.97 -2.07 38.92
N GLN A 179 3.99 -1.18 38.75
CA GLN A 179 3.22 -0.59 39.85
C GLN A 179 2.19 -1.55 40.49
N ILE A 180 1.62 -2.46 39.71
CA ILE A 180 0.70 -3.49 40.22
C ILE A 180 1.49 -4.50 41.04
N ASP A 181 2.63 -4.95 40.55
CA ASP A 181 3.49 -5.92 41.24
C ASP A 181 3.93 -5.38 42.60
N LYS A 182 4.40 -4.12 42.65
CA LYS A 182 4.73 -3.46 43.92
C LYS A 182 3.55 -3.39 44.89
N ARG A 183 2.37 -3.03 44.41
CA ARG A 183 1.16 -2.95 45.25
C ARG A 183 0.72 -4.32 45.75
N ASN A 184 0.85 -5.36 44.93
CA ASN A 184 0.54 -6.73 45.30
C ASN A 184 1.53 -7.23 46.37
N ASP A 185 2.83 -6.98 46.20
CA ASP A 185 3.85 -7.34 47.19
C ASP A 185 3.60 -6.64 48.53
N ASP A 186 3.26 -5.35 48.51
CA ASP A 186 2.95 -4.59 49.73
C ASP A 186 1.65 -5.07 50.39
N ALA A 187 0.63 -5.41 49.60
CA ALA A 187 -0.62 -5.97 50.11
C ALA A 187 -0.40 -7.35 50.73
N GLN A 188 0.41 -8.21 50.09
CA GLN A 188 0.76 -9.53 50.60
C GLN A 188 1.51 -9.42 51.93
N LYS A 189 2.53 -8.55 52.01
CA LYS A 189 3.27 -8.31 53.26
C LYS A 189 2.35 -7.85 54.39
N LYS A 190 1.43 -6.93 54.12
CA LYS A 190 0.45 -6.45 55.12
C LYS A 190 -0.49 -7.57 55.56
N TYR A 191 -0.97 -8.37 54.62
CA TYR A 191 -1.80 -9.54 54.92
C TYR A 191 -1.06 -10.53 55.81
N ASP A 192 0.16 -10.92 55.45
CA ASP A 192 0.97 -11.88 56.20
C ASP A 192 1.25 -11.38 57.63
N GLN A 193 1.52 -10.09 57.79
CA GLN A 193 1.71 -9.45 59.10
C GLN A 193 0.45 -9.51 59.97
N GLU A 194 -0.70 -9.09 59.43
CA GLU A 194 -1.97 -9.12 60.19
C GLU A 194 -2.42 -10.54 60.50
N TYR A 195 -2.22 -11.47 59.56
CA TYR A 195 -2.49 -12.89 59.77
C TYR A 195 -1.60 -13.49 60.87
N GLY A 196 -0.30 -13.13 60.91
CA GLY A 196 0.60 -13.50 61.99
C GLY A 196 0.10 -13.03 63.36
N LYS A 197 -0.29 -11.74 63.49
CA LYS A 197 -0.86 -11.19 64.73
C LYS A 197 -2.15 -11.90 65.15
N TYR A 198 -3.00 -12.25 64.19
CA TYR A 198 -4.22 -13.00 64.45
C TYR A 198 -3.91 -14.38 65.03
N LEU A 199 -2.95 -15.11 64.45
CA LEU A 199 -2.53 -16.42 64.95
C LEU A 199 -1.94 -16.36 66.36
N GLU A 200 -1.20 -15.31 66.70
CA GLU A 200 -0.69 -15.10 68.06
C GLU A 200 -1.84 -14.89 69.05
N LYS A 201 -2.79 -13.99 68.74
CA LYS A 201 -3.96 -13.75 69.57
C LYS A 201 -4.84 -14.99 69.73
N ASP A 202 -5.00 -15.78 68.67
CA ASP A 202 -5.77 -17.03 68.73
C ASP A 202 -5.11 -18.04 69.69
N LYS A 203 -3.77 -18.13 69.70
CA LYS A 203 -3.03 -18.96 70.67
C LYS A 203 -3.21 -18.44 72.10
N GLU A 204 -3.05 -17.15 72.32
CA GLU A 204 -3.25 -16.52 73.65
C GLU A 204 -4.67 -16.76 74.16
N PHE A 205 -5.68 -16.58 73.32
CA PHE A 205 -7.07 -16.83 73.67
C PHE A 205 -7.32 -18.28 74.04
N LYS A 206 -6.80 -19.23 73.26
CA LYS A 206 -6.92 -20.67 73.54
C LYS A 206 -6.23 -21.04 74.86
N GLN A 207 -5.06 -20.48 75.14
CA GLN A 207 -4.34 -20.70 76.38
C GLN A 207 -5.10 -20.13 77.58
N ALA A 208 -5.54 -18.87 77.51
CA ALA A 208 -6.31 -18.22 78.56
C ALA A 208 -7.62 -18.98 78.85
N LYS A 209 -8.29 -19.49 77.81
CA LYS A 209 -9.47 -20.34 77.95
C LYS A 209 -9.15 -21.64 78.68
N ALA A 210 -8.07 -22.33 78.31
CA ALA A 210 -7.65 -23.57 78.98
C ALA A 210 -7.26 -23.33 80.44
N ASP A 211 -6.57 -22.23 80.74
CA ASP A 211 -6.19 -21.87 82.12
C ASP A 211 -7.40 -21.47 82.97
N LEU A 212 -8.38 -20.78 82.38
CA LEU A 212 -9.66 -20.50 83.04
C LEU A 212 -10.42 -21.80 83.37
N GLU A 213 -10.47 -22.76 82.43
CA GLU A 213 -11.13 -24.05 82.63
C GLU A 213 -10.48 -24.89 83.75
N LYS A 214 -9.17 -24.74 84.01
CA LYS A 214 -8.47 -25.41 85.12
C LYS A 214 -8.87 -24.92 86.51
N LEU A 215 -9.38 -23.69 86.63
CA LEU A 215 -9.81 -23.13 87.93
C LEU A 215 -11.06 -23.82 88.49
N GLY A 216 -11.69 -24.71 87.72
CA GLY A 216 -12.91 -25.43 88.12
C GLY A 216 -14.16 -24.59 87.91
N LEU A 217 -15.27 -25.23 87.52
CA LEU A 217 -16.54 -24.54 87.27
C LEU A 217 -17.25 -24.25 88.60
N ALA A 218 -17.34 -22.97 88.97
CA ALA A 218 -18.03 -22.51 90.18
C ALA A 218 -19.55 -22.39 90.00
N GLY A 219 -20.00 -22.15 88.77
CA GLY A 219 -21.42 -22.03 88.44
C GLY A 219 -21.66 -21.67 86.98
N SER A 220 -22.87 -21.92 86.49
CA SER A 220 -23.27 -21.53 85.13
C SER A 220 -24.74 -21.14 85.09
N ALA A 221 -25.03 -20.08 84.33
CA ALA A 221 -26.37 -19.64 83.96
C ALA A 221 -26.38 -19.37 82.44
N THR A 222 -27.55 -19.16 81.84
CA THR A 222 -27.71 -19.06 80.38
C THR A 222 -26.69 -18.12 79.72
N GLY A 223 -25.71 -18.70 79.02
CA GLY A 223 -24.66 -17.98 78.29
C GLY A 223 -23.41 -17.59 79.10
N VAL A 224 -23.36 -17.84 80.42
CA VAL A 224 -22.26 -17.43 81.30
C VAL A 224 -21.74 -18.61 82.12
N LYS A 225 -20.42 -18.76 82.20
CA LYS A 225 -19.73 -19.73 83.05
C LYS A 225 -18.77 -18.98 83.98
N MET A 226 -18.84 -19.29 85.27
CA MET A 226 -17.97 -18.73 86.31
C MET A 226 -16.97 -19.81 86.73
N TYR A 227 -15.68 -19.46 86.78
CA TYR A 227 -14.60 -20.39 87.15
C TYR A 227 -13.84 -19.90 88.38
N GLY A 228 -13.43 -20.81 89.26
CA GLY A 228 -12.73 -20.51 90.52
C GLY A 228 -13.28 -21.28 91.73
N GLU A 229 -12.70 -21.01 92.90
CA GLU A 229 -13.18 -21.57 94.17
C GLU A 229 -14.40 -20.78 94.66
N TYR A 230 -15.50 -21.49 94.93
CA TYR A 230 -16.70 -20.90 95.50
C TYR A 230 -16.60 -20.90 97.03
N ASN A 231 -16.42 -19.72 97.64
CA ASN A 231 -16.41 -19.58 99.10
C ASN A 231 -17.84 -19.51 99.65
N GLU A 232 -18.31 -20.59 100.27
CA GLU A 232 -19.66 -20.69 100.85
C GLU A 232 -19.85 -19.84 102.12
N ALA A 233 -18.78 -19.37 102.76
CA ALA A 233 -18.82 -18.69 104.06
C ALA A 233 -19.43 -17.26 104.01
N GLY A 234 -19.67 -16.72 102.81
CA GLY A 234 -20.28 -15.39 102.60
C GLY A 234 -21.77 -15.42 102.29
N ARG A 235 -22.46 -16.57 102.36
CA ARG A 235 -23.91 -16.63 102.12
C ARG A 235 -24.65 -15.92 103.25
N GLY A 236 -24.97 -14.65 103.07
CA GLY A 236 -26.00 -13.97 103.87
C GLY A 236 -27.32 -14.72 103.71
N SER A 237 -27.96 -15.12 104.81
CA SER A 237 -29.28 -15.73 104.75
C SER A 237 -30.28 -14.72 104.18
N MET A 238 -30.87 -15.04 103.03
CA MET A 238 -32.13 -14.40 102.65
C MET A 238 -33.23 -15.13 103.42
N ASN A 239 -33.71 -14.50 104.50
CA ASN A 239 -35.06 -14.73 105.00
C ASN A 239 -36.05 -13.95 104.13
#